data_AF-A0A7C2EYH0-F1
#
_entry.id   AF-A0A7C2EYH0-F1
#
_cell.length_a   1.000
_cell.length_b   1.000
_cell.length_c   1.000
_cell.angle_alpha   90.00
_cell.angle_beta   90.00
_cell.angle_gamma   90.00
#
_symmetry.space_group_name_H-M   'P 1'
#
loop_
_entity.id
_entity.type
_entity.pdbx_description
1 polymer ?
#
loop_
_entity_poly.entity_id
_entity_poly.type
_entity_poly.pdbx_seq_one_letter_code
_entity_poly.pdbx_strand_id
1 'polypeptide(L)'
;MDLEVTHEKWEADRARRWFKNNAEAMQALQSRYAEVYARWWQHIDPLSQAILSYSVALASRADRGEIGGDEANRLYYKLEADIAEARRTLPRQASQAVRDAAMLQWWETYWNRNRESYLATPGNPIDCTVIPEEARGSLIRCE
;
A
#
# COMPACT_ATOMS: atom_id res chain seq x y z
N MET A 1 1.35 15.68 -7.71
CA MET A 1 0.50 16.86 -7.44
C MET A 1 -0.81 16.53 -6.72
N ASP A 2 -1.81 15.81 -7.27
CA ASP A 2 -3.05 15.53 -6.49
C ASP A 2 -2.88 14.49 -5.37
N LEU A 3 -2.02 13.49 -5.57
CA LEU A 3 -1.79 12.41 -4.59
C LEU A 3 -1.01 12.90 -3.36
N GLU A 4 0.06 13.67 -3.55
CA GLU A 4 0.84 14.28 -2.47
C GLU A 4 -0.02 15.23 -1.63
N VAL A 5 -0.80 16.11 -2.28
CA VAL A 5 -1.74 17.00 -1.60
C VAL A 5 -2.82 16.22 -0.83
N THR A 6 -3.22 15.06 -1.36
CA THR A 6 -4.21 14.18 -0.70
C THR A 6 -3.63 13.49 0.52
N HIS A 7 -2.37 13.04 0.43
CA HIS A 7 -1.61 12.48 1.54
C HIS A 7 -1.39 13.53 2.64
N GLU A 8 -0.86 14.69 2.30
CA GLU A 8 -0.58 15.79 3.24
C GLU A 8 -1.85 16.27 3.96
N LYS A 9 -2.98 16.37 3.25
CA LYS A 9 -4.27 16.69 3.86
C LYS A 9 -4.73 15.62 4.83
N TRP A 10 -4.55 14.34 4.49
CA TRP A 10 -4.89 13.26 5.41
C TRP A 10 -4.00 13.26 6.65
N GLU A 11 -2.69 13.48 6.50
CA GLU A 11 -1.77 13.60 7.63
C GLU A 11 -2.14 14.78 8.54
N ALA A 12 -2.49 15.93 7.95
CA ALA A 12 -2.97 17.09 8.71
C ALA A 12 -4.27 16.81 9.46
N ASP A 13 -5.22 16.09 8.84
CA ASP A 13 -6.50 15.73 9.44
C ASP A 13 -6.33 14.71 10.57
N ARG A 14 -5.41 13.75 10.40
CA ARG A 14 -5.01 12.81 11.44
C ARG A 14 -4.33 13.53 12.61
N ALA A 15 -3.37 14.43 12.34
CA ALA A 15 -2.68 15.20 13.37
C ALA A 15 -3.64 16.08 14.20
N ARG A 16 -4.74 16.55 13.57
CA ARG A 16 -5.82 17.29 14.22
C ARG A 16 -6.84 16.42 14.97
N ARG A 17 -6.66 15.10 14.99
CA ARG A 17 -7.59 14.11 15.58
C ARG A 17 -9.01 14.23 15.02
N TRP A 18 -9.16 14.54 13.72
CA TRP A 18 -10.48 14.65 13.10
C TRP A 18 -11.19 13.31 12.90
N PHE A 19 -10.44 12.21 12.87
CA PHE A 19 -10.99 10.86 12.81
C PHE A 19 -11.26 10.36 14.22
N LYS A 20 -12.45 9.79 14.46
CA LYS A 20 -12.84 9.27 15.78
C LYS A 20 -12.00 8.06 16.17
N ASN A 21 -11.52 7.32 15.18
CA ASN A 21 -10.67 6.17 15.34
C ASN A 21 -9.89 5.88 14.05
N ASN A 22 -8.97 4.92 14.13
CA ASN A 22 -8.03 4.62 13.05
C ASN A 22 -8.73 3.97 11.85
N ALA A 23 -9.84 3.25 12.05
CA ALA A 23 -10.62 2.69 10.95
C ALA A 23 -11.28 3.79 10.09
N GLU A 24 -11.73 4.88 10.71
CA GLU A 24 -12.29 6.03 10.01
C GLU A 24 -11.20 6.82 9.26
N ALA A 25 -10.02 6.98 9.87
CA ALA A 25 -8.86 7.60 9.20
C ALA A 25 -8.43 6.81 7.97
N MET A 26 -8.38 5.49 8.10
CA MET A 26 -8.09 4.52 7.05
C MET A 26 -9.07 4.59 5.88
N GLN A 27 -10.36 4.55 6.17
CA GLN A 27 -11.41 4.60 5.16
C GLN A 27 -11.39 5.95 4.44
N ALA A 28 -11.16 7.05 5.15
CA ALA A 28 -11.02 8.37 4.54
C ALA A 28 -9.81 8.46 3.61
N LEU A 29 -8.67 7.85 3.97
CA LEU A 29 -7.49 7.82 3.11
C LEU A 29 -7.75 7.03 1.83
N GLN A 30 -8.29 5.81 1.97
CA GLN A 30 -8.65 4.95 0.84
C GLN A 30 -9.67 5.64 -0.08
N SER A 31 -10.70 6.28 0.47
CA SER A 31 -11.70 7.01 -0.32
C SER A 31 -11.09 8.20 -1.05
N ARG A 32 -10.22 8.99 -0.42
CA ARG A 32 -9.59 10.15 -1.05
C ARG A 32 -8.64 9.74 -2.18
N TYR A 33 -7.86 8.68 -1.96
CA TYR A 33 -7.04 8.12 -3.02
C TYR A 33 -7.91 7.58 -4.15
N ALA A 34 -8.94 6.77 -3.85
CA ALA A 34 -9.87 6.26 -4.83
C ALA A 34 -10.53 7.39 -5.65
N GLU A 35 -10.86 8.53 -5.02
CA GLU A 35 -11.39 9.71 -5.72
C GLU A 35 -10.36 10.39 -6.63
N VAL A 36 -9.12 10.58 -6.18
CA VAL A 36 -8.06 11.15 -7.02
C VAL A 36 -7.82 10.24 -8.22
N TYR A 37 -7.74 8.92 -8.01
CA TYR A 37 -7.54 7.96 -9.08
C TYR A 37 -8.75 7.84 -10.01
N ALA A 38 -9.97 7.88 -9.48
CA ALA A 38 -11.20 7.91 -10.28
C ALA A 38 -11.27 9.16 -11.17
N ARG A 39 -10.83 10.33 -10.67
CA ARG A 39 -10.72 11.56 -11.47
C ARG A 39 -9.64 11.48 -12.53
N TRP A 40 -8.58 10.72 -12.27
CA TRP A 40 -7.44 10.59 -13.19
C TRP A 40 -7.64 9.48 -14.23
N TRP A 41 -8.71 8.68 -14.17
CA TRP A 41 -8.96 7.54 -15.06
C TRP A 41 -7.78 6.55 -15.17
N GLN A 42 -6.88 6.54 -14.18
CA GLN A 42 -5.71 5.68 -14.18
C GLN A 42 -5.97 4.46 -13.31
N HIS A 43 -5.99 3.29 -13.96
CA HIS A 43 -5.90 2.00 -13.29
C HIS A 43 -4.67 1.98 -12.39
N ILE A 44 -4.86 1.80 -11.09
CA ILE A 44 -3.74 1.60 -10.16
C ILE A 44 -3.24 0.18 -10.37
N ASP A 45 -2.02 0.06 -10.89
CA ASP A 45 -1.38 -1.23 -11.05
C ASP A 45 -1.20 -1.94 -9.69
N PRO A 46 -1.21 -3.28 -9.64
CA PRO A 46 -1.17 -4.02 -8.38
C PRO A 46 0.00 -3.64 -7.44
N LEU A 47 1.20 -3.34 -7.96
CA LEU A 47 2.33 -3.00 -7.09
C LEU A 47 2.18 -1.60 -6.47
N SER A 48 1.56 -0.67 -7.18
CA SER A 48 1.20 0.64 -6.61
C SER A 48 0.16 0.47 -5.49
N GLN A 49 -0.80 -0.45 -5.64
CA GLN A 49 -1.76 -0.79 -4.57
C GLN A 49 -1.06 -1.41 -3.35
N ALA A 50 -0.04 -2.26 -3.57
CA ALA A 50 0.74 -2.88 -2.50
C ALA A 50 1.48 -1.84 -1.64
N ILE A 51 2.15 -0.87 -2.27
CA ILE A 51 2.82 0.25 -1.57
C ILE A 51 1.81 1.01 -0.72
N LEU A 52 0.67 1.36 -1.32
CA LEU A 52 -0.39 2.09 -0.64
C LEU A 52 -0.88 1.29 0.56
N SER A 53 -1.33 0.05 0.38
CA SER A 53 -1.87 -0.74 1.46
C SER A 53 -0.84 -0.95 2.59
N TYR A 54 0.43 -1.16 2.26
CA TYR A 54 1.48 -1.36 3.26
C TYR A 54 1.81 -0.07 4.03
N SER A 55 1.95 1.07 3.34
CA SER A 55 2.19 2.39 3.97
C SER A 55 1.12 2.73 4.99
N VAL A 56 -0.11 2.38 4.65
CA VAL A 56 -1.32 2.58 5.41
C VAL A 56 -1.33 1.68 6.66
N ALA A 57 -0.98 0.40 6.51
CA ALA A 57 -0.80 -0.51 7.64
C ALA A 57 0.31 -0.05 8.60
N LEU A 58 1.45 0.41 8.06
CA LEU A 58 2.55 0.99 8.84
C LEU A 58 2.11 2.23 9.63
N ALA A 59 1.40 3.15 9.00
CA ALA A 59 0.91 4.36 9.66
C ALA A 59 -0.06 4.04 10.80
N SER A 60 -0.95 3.04 10.62
CA SER A 60 -1.86 2.56 11.66
C SER A 60 -1.11 1.96 12.86
N ARG A 61 -0.05 1.18 12.61
CA ARG A 61 0.77 0.58 13.67
C ARG A 61 1.61 1.62 14.41
N ALA A 62 2.17 2.59 13.69
CA ALA A 62 2.90 3.70 14.30
C ALA A 62 1.98 4.55 15.19
N ASP A 63 0.73 4.77 14.76
CA ASP A 63 -0.29 5.48 15.56
C ASP A 63 -0.59 4.78 16.88
N ARG A 64 -0.68 3.44 16.86
CA ARG A 64 -0.92 2.61 18.03
C ARG A 64 0.31 2.47 18.93
N GLY A 65 1.45 3.04 18.55
CA GLY A 65 2.72 2.90 19.27
C GLY A 65 3.30 1.49 19.21
N GLU A 66 2.84 0.65 18.28
CA GLU A 66 3.38 -0.71 18.08
C GLU A 66 4.77 -0.68 17.43
N ILE A 67 5.05 0.37 16.65
CA ILE A 67 6.31 0.59 15.92
C ILE A 67 6.69 2.08 15.99
N GLY A 68 7.97 2.39 15.86
CA GLY A 68 8.44 3.77 15.78
C GLY A 68 8.15 4.42 14.43
N GLY A 69 8.07 5.75 14.38
CA GLY A 69 7.92 6.49 13.12
C GLY A 69 9.10 6.28 12.15
N ASP A 70 10.33 6.30 12.68
CA ASP A 70 11.53 6.03 11.87
C ASP A 70 11.57 4.59 11.34
N GLU A 71 11.06 3.64 12.13
CA GLU A 71 10.92 2.25 11.72
C GLU A 71 9.88 2.09 10.60
N ALA A 72 8.73 2.75 10.74
CA ALA A 72 7.70 2.79 9.70
C ALA A 72 8.26 3.35 8.38
N ASN A 73 8.98 4.47 8.43
CA ASN A 73 9.60 5.09 7.25
C ASN A 73 10.65 4.18 6.61
N ARG A 74 11.52 3.54 7.41
CA ARG A 74 12.51 2.59 6.91
C ARG A 74 11.86 1.43 6.16
N LEU A 75 10.78 0.86 6.70
CA LEU A 75 10.04 -0.25 6.08
C LEU A 75 9.34 0.19 4.80
N TYR A 76 8.73 1.39 4.79
CA TYR A 76 8.13 1.99 3.61
C TYR A 76 9.15 2.14 2.47
N TYR A 77 10.28 2.82 2.71
CA TYR A 77 11.29 3.07 1.68
C TYR A 77 11.94 1.79 1.18
N LYS A 78 12.11 0.79 2.05
CA LYS A 78 12.59 -0.53 1.63
C LYS A 78 11.60 -1.16 0.64
N LEU A 79 10.30 -1.17 0.95
CA LEU A 79 9.28 -1.74 0.07
C LEU A 79 9.21 -1.01 -1.28
N GLU A 80 9.26 0.31 -1.25
CA GLU A 80 9.26 1.15 -2.45
C GLU A 80 10.46 0.83 -3.36
N ALA A 81 11.66 0.70 -2.79
CA ALA A 81 12.87 0.34 -3.52
C ALA A 81 12.78 -1.07 -4.13
N ASP A 82 12.33 -2.05 -3.35
CA ASP A 82 12.21 -3.44 -3.80
C ASP A 82 11.17 -3.58 -4.94
N ILE A 83 10.06 -2.85 -4.86
CA ILE A 83 9.07 -2.76 -5.95
C ILE A 83 9.62 -2.00 -7.18
N ALA A 84 10.39 -0.94 -6.98
CA ALA A 84 10.99 -0.20 -8.09
C ALA A 84 11.96 -1.09 -8.89
N GLU A 85 12.73 -1.96 -8.22
CA GLU A 85 13.59 -2.94 -8.88
C GLU A 85 12.76 -4.00 -9.61
N ALA A 86 11.71 -4.52 -8.99
CA ALA A 86 10.78 -5.48 -9.62
C ALA A 86 10.24 -4.99 -10.95
N ARG A 87 9.78 -3.73 -11.00
CA ARG A 87 9.23 -3.09 -12.21
C ARG A 87 10.22 -3.09 -13.38
N ARG A 88 11.53 -3.18 -13.12
CA ARG A 88 12.53 -3.26 -14.19
C ARG A 88 12.52 -4.62 -14.89
N THR A 89 12.13 -5.67 -14.18
CA THR A 89 12.09 -7.08 -14.64
C THR A 89 10.74 -7.52 -15.20
N LEU A 90 9.68 -6.73 -14.98
CA LEU A 90 8.34 -7.05 -15.43
C LEU A 90 8.12 -6.78 -16.93
N PRO A 91 7.21 -7.52 -17.60
CA PRO A 91 6.92 -7.34 -19.01
C PRO A 91 6.43 -5.92 -19.33
N ARG A 92 7.15 -5.21 -20.22
CA ARG A 92 6.79 -3.83 -20.63
C ARG A 92 5.87 -3.77 -21.85
N GLN A 93 6.06 -4.68 -22.81
CA GLN A 93 5.26 -4.76 -24.04
C GLN A 93 4.24 -5.89 -23.92
N ALA A 94 3.23 -5.69 -23.08
CA ALA A 94 2.13 -6.63 -22.87
C ALA A 94 0.82 -5.87 -22.67
N SER A 95 -0.31 -6.56 -22.82
CA SER A 95 -1.61 -6.00 -22.45
C SER A 95 -1.66 -5.69 -20.95
N GLN A 96 -2.54 -4.76 -20.56
CA GLN A 96 -2.69 -4.37 -19.15
C GLN A 96 -2.98 -5.58 -18.24
N ALA A 97 -3.92 -6.44 -18.63
CA ALA A 97 -4.25 -7.65 -17.88
C ALA A 97 -3.04 -8.59 -17.67
N VAL A 98 -2.18 -8.73 -18.69
CA VAL A 98 -0.96 -9.55 -18.58
C VAL A 98 0.07 -8.90 -17.65
N ARG A 99 0.20 -7.56 -17.69
CA ARG A 99 1.08 -6.84 -16.76
C ARG A 99 0.60 -6.95 -15.32
N ASP A 100 -0.70 -6.78 -15.09
CA ASP A 100 -1.29 -6.87 -13.76
C ASP A 100 -1.16 -8.28 -13.19
N ALA A 101 -1.42 -9.31 -13.99
CA ALA A 101 -1.21 -10.70 -13.58
C ALA A 101 0.27 -10.96 -13.23
N ALA A 102 1.22 -10.45 -14.02
CA ALA A 102 2.65 -10.58 -13.72
C ALA A 102 3.04 -9.84 -12.43
N MET A 103 2.45 -8.67 -12.18
CA MET A 103 2.66 -7.91 -10.95
C MET A 103 2.11 -8.62 -9.72
N LEU A 104 0.90 -9.19 -9.80
CA LEU A 104 0.30 -9.98 -8.74
C LEU A 104 1.13 -11.23 -8.43
N GLN A 105 1.53 -11.97 -9.47
CA GLN A 105 2.38 -13.15 -9.31
C GLN A 105 3.75 -12.82 -8.70
N TRP A 106 4.35 -11.72 -9.14
CA TRP A 106 5.59 -11.23 -8.55
C TRP A 106 5.38 -10.88 -7.08
N TRP A 107 4.31 -10.16 -6.74
CA TRP A 107 3.98 -9.78 -5.36
C TRP A 107 3.84 -10.99 -4.46
N GLU A 108 3.04 -11.99 -4.85
CA GLU A 108 2.85 -13.21 -4.05
C GLU A 108 4.18 -13.92 -3.79
N THR A 109 5.02 -14.04 -4.83
CA THR A 109 6.33 -14.68 -4.70
C THR A 109 7.26 -13.87 -3.79
N TYR A 110 7.27 -12.55 -3.99
CA TYR A 110 8.09 -11.61 -3.25
C TYR A 110 7.71 -11.57 -1.77
N TRP A 111 6.43 -11.38 -1.48
CA TRP A 111 5.92 -11.23 -0.13
C TRP A 111 6.14 -12.50 0.69
N ASN A 112 5.82 -13.67 0.13
CA ASN A 112 6.04 -14.95 0.80
C ASN A 112 7.51 -15.18 1.18
N ARG A 113 8.46 -14.69 0.38
CA ARG A 113 9.89 -14.82 0.65
C ARG A 113 10.43 -13.77 1.60
N ASN A 114 9.90 -12.56 1.55
CA ASN A 114 10.50 -11.40 2.22
C ASN A 114 9.72 -10.91 3.44
N ARG A 115 8.50 -11.41 3.70
CA ARG A 115 7.62 -10.94 4.80
C ARG A 115 8.33 -10.87 6.15
N GLU A 116 9.26 -11.79 6.44
CA GLU A 116 10.03 -11.80 7.69
C GLU A 116 10.95 -10.58 7.84
N SER A 117 11.50 -10.07 6.72
CA SER A 117 12.32 -8.86 6.69
C SER A 117 11.51 -7.56 6.85
N TYR A 118 10.18 -7.68 6.80
CA TYR A 118 9.20 -6.60 6.96
C TYR A 118 8.45 -6.66 8.30
N LEU A 119 8.86 -7.58 9.19
CA LEU A 119 8.35 -7.66 10.55
C LEU A 119 8.91 -6.50 11.38
N ALA A 120 8.06 -5.53 11.68
CA ALA A 120 8.40 -4.44 12.59
C ALA A 120 8.44 -4.90 14.07
N THR A 121 7.78 -6.02 14.41
CA THR A 121 7.85 -6.63 15.75
C THR A 121 7.45 -8.10 15.70
N PRO A 122 8.07 -9.00 16.48
CA PRO A 122 7.81 -10.44 16.44
C PRO A 122 6.38 -10.88 16.81
N GLY A 123 5.55 -9.97 17.36
CA GLY A 123 4.22 -10.31 17.88
C GLY A 123 3.04 -9.96 16.97
N ASN A 124 3.23 -9.15 15.92
CA ASN A 124 2.13 -8.74 15.03
C ASN A 124 2.68 -8.35 13.64
N PRO A 125 2.86 -9.29 12.70
CA PRO A 125 3.23 -8.98 11.33
C PRO A 125 2.20 -8.07 10.67
N ILE A 126 2.62 -7.12 9.84
CA ILE A 126 1.71 -6.65 8.77
C ILE A 126 1.67 -7.79 7.77
N ASP A 127 0.49 -8.29 7.42
CA ASP A 127 0.33 -9.32 6.41
C ASP A 127 -0.35 -8.75 5.16
N CYS A 128 0.32 -8.87 4.02
CA CYS A 128 -0.18 -8.39 2.74
C CYS A 128 -0.57 -9.54 1.80
N THR A 129 -1.87 -9.71 1.60
CA THR A 129 -2.42 -10.79 0.80
C THR A 129 -3.10 -10.28 -0.47
N VAL A 130 -3.12 -11.12 -1.49
CA VAL A 130 -3.92 -10.87 -2.70
C VAL A 130 -5.36 -11.31 -2.42
N ILE A 131 -6.31 -10.42 -2.66
CA ILE A 131 -7.74 -10.67 -2.47
C ILE A 131 -8.42 -10.58 -3.84
N PRO A 132 -9.18 -11.60 -4.27
CA PRO A 132 -9.96 -11.53 -5.49
C PRO A 132 -11.13 -10.55 -5.30
N GLU A 133 -11.28 -9.58 -6.20
CA GLU A 133 -12.43 -8.66 -6.23
C GLU A 133 -13.25 -8.90 -7.52
N GLU A 134 -14.52 -9.28 -7.35
CA GLU A 134 -15.38 -9.78 -8.43
C GLU A 134 -15.59 -8.78 -9.60
N ALA A 135 -15.44 -7.47 -9.37
CA ALA A 135 -15.73 -6.43 -10.37
C ALA A 135 -14.51 -5.62 -10.86
N ARG A 136 -13.36 -5.68 -10.16
CA ARG A 136 -12.22 -4.76 -10.41
C ARG A 136 -10.88 -5.46 -10.63
N GLY A 137 -10.84 -6.79 -10.56
CA GLY A 137 -9.61 -7.58 -10.54
C GLY A 137 -9.06 -7.74 -9.13
N SER A 138 -8.05 -8.58 -8.96
CA SER A 138 -7.48 -8.83 -7.63
C SER A 138 -6.74 -7.60 -7.07
N LEU A 139 -6.84 -7.40 -5.77
CA LEU A 139 -6.21 -6.31 -5.02
C LEU A 139 -5.20 -6.87 -4.03
N ILE A 140 -4.22 -6.05 -3.65
CA ILE A 140 -3.31 -6.37 -2.54
C ILE A 140 -3.77 -5.60 -1.30
N ARG A 141 -4.04 -6.32 -0.20
CA ARG A 141 -4.45 -5.76 1.08
C ARG A 141 -3.46 -6.15 2.16
N CYS A 142 -2.99 -5.16 2.90
CA CYS A 142 -2.09 -5.26 4.05
C CYS A 142 -2.83 -4.87 5.33
N GLU A 143 -2.79 -5.74 6.34
CA GLU A 143 -3.42 -5.54 7.66
C GLU A 143 -2.46 -5.85 8.81
#